data_AF-A0A2P2M2P4-F1
#
_entry.id   AF-A0A2P2M2P4-F1
#
_cell.length_a   1.000
_cell.length_b   1.000
_cell.length_c   1.000
_cell.angle_alpha   90.00
_cell.angle_beta   90.00
_cell.angle_gamma   90.00
#
_symmetry.space_group_name_H-M   'P 1'
#
loop_
_entity.id
_entity.type
_entity.pdbx_description
1 polymer ?
#
loop_
_entity_poly.entity_id
_entity_poly.type
_entity_poly.pdbx_seq_one_letter_code
_entity_poly.pdbx_strand_id
1 'polypeptide(L)'
;MEARYPAILFKQQLTACVEKIFGLIRDNLKKELSPLLNSCIQAPKAGRHSGKSSRSPGGISQQAHSSQWESIITFLDSLLGHLRKNLVPSFFIRKLITQVFSFINISLFNSLLLRRECCTFSNGEYVKSGLAELEKWIVAATEEYAGTSWHELNYIRQAVGFLVIHQKRKKSLEEIMQDLCPALTVRQIYRISTMYWDDKYGTQSVSNEVVARMREILNKDNQNLTSNSFLLDDDLSIPFSTEDIDMAIPMIDPSNIAIPECLKDNPCAQFLVQLQK
;
A
#
# COMPACT_ATOMS: atom_id res chain seq x y z
N MET A 1 -32.96 -27.28 21.33
CA MET A 1 -31.80 -26.58 21.93
C MET A 1 -30.47 -27.23 21.56
N GLU A 2 -30.39 -28.56 21.35
CA GLU A 2 -29.13 -29.30 21.12
C GLU A 2 -28.38 -28.96 19.82
N ALA A 3 -29.04 -28.57 18.73
CA ALA A 3 -28.35 -28.26 17.47
C ALA A 3 -27.78 -26.83 17.38
N ARG A 4 -28.24 -25.91 18.25
CA ARG A 4 -27.86 -24.48 18.16
C ARG A 4 -26.42 -24.24 18.60
N TYR A 5 -25.99 -24.92 19.67
CA TYR A 5 -24.64 -24.76 20.21
C TYR A 5 -23.55 -25.32 19.26
N PRO A 6 -23.67 -26.54 18.71
CA PRO A 6 -22.76 -27.03 17.68
C PRO A 6 -22.67 -26.12 16.44
N ALA A 7 -23.81 -25.58 15.98
CA ALA A 7 -23.84 -24.68 14.82
C ALA A 7 -23.09 -23.36 15.09
N ILE A 8 -23.21 -22.79 16.29
CA ILE A 8 -22.48 -21.58 16.69
C ILE A 8 -20.97 -21.85 16.72
N LEU A 9 -20.55 -22.96 17.33
CA LEU A 9 -19.14 -23.35 17.37
C LEU A 9 -18.57 -23.58 15.96
N PHE A 10 -19.34 -24.22 15.09
CA PHE A 10 -18.95 -24.42 13.70
C PHE A 10 -18.79 -23.10 12.95
N LYS A 11 -19.73 -22.16 13.10
CA LYS A 11 -19.62 -20.79 12.53
C LYS A 11 -18.35 -20.09 13.02
N GLN A 12 -18.06 -20.15 14.32
CA GLN A 12 -16.83 -19.55 14.89
C GLN A 12 -15.55 -20.18 14.31
N GLN A 13 -15.51 -21.49 14.14
CA GLN A 13 -14.37 -22.18 13.53
C GLN A 13 -14.19 -21.79 12.05
N LEU A 14 -15.29 -21.65 11.30
CA LEU A 14 -15.25 -21.17 9.92
C LEU A 14 -14.74 -19.73 9.82
N THR A 15 -15.23 -18.82 10.68
CA THR A 15 -14.72 -17.44 10.75
C THR A 15 -13.21 -17.44 11.01
N ALA A 16 -12.76 -18.15 12.05
CA ALA A 16 -11.33 -18.22 12.38
C ALA A 16 -10.49 -18.83 11.24
N CYS A 17 -11.05 -19.77 10.48
CA CYS A 17 -10.40 -20.35 9.30
C CYS A 17 -10.24 -19.31 8.18
N VAL A 18 -11.29 -18.55 7.87
CA VAL A 18 -11.26 -17.49 6.85
C VAL A 18 -10.27 -16.40 7.24
N GLU A 19 -10.30 -15.93 8.48
CA GLU A 19 -9.36 -14.94 9.02
C GLU A 19 -7.91 -15.42 8.90
N LYS A 20 -7.64 -16.68 9.26
CA LYS A 20 -6.31 -17.29 9.16
C LYS A 20 -5.85 -17.36 7.70
N ILE A 21 -6.71 -17.81 6.78
CA ILE A 21 -6.38 -17.90 5.35
C ILE A 21 -6.11 -16.50 4.79
N PHE A 22 -6.95 -15.51 5.13
CA PHE A 22 -6.77 -14.13 4.70
C PHE A 22 -5.43 -13.57 5.21
N GLY A 23 -5.11 -13.76 6.49
CA GLY A 23 -3.83 -13.36 7.08
C GLY A 23 -2.63 -14.00 6.37
N LEU A 24 -2.70 -15.30 6.07
CA LEU A 24 -1.65 -16.01 5.33
C LEU A 24 -1.44 -15.45 3.91
N ILE A 25 -2.53 -15.20 3.18
CA ILE A 25 -2.46 -14.60 1.84
C ILE A 25 -1.83 -13.21 1.94
N ARG A 26 -2.34 -12.35 2.83
CA ARG A 26 -1.81 -10.99 3.06
C ARG A 26 -0.31 -11.03 3.34
N ASP A 27 0.13 -11.87 4.28
CA ASP A 27 1.54 -11.91 4.71
C ASP A 27 2.45 -12.42 3.59
N ASN A 28 1.99 -13.35 2.75
CA ASN A 28 2.73 -13.80 1.57
C ASN A 28 2.84 -12.70 0.51
N LEU A 29 1.75 -11.97 0.25
CA LEU A 29 1.78 -10.84 -0.68
C LEU A 29 2.73 -9.74 -0.21
N LYS A 30 2.76 -9.42 1.10
CA LYS A 30 3.71 -8.47 1.67
C LYS A 30 5.16 -8.92 1.42
N LYS A 31 5.46 -10.22 1.59
CA LYS A 31 6.80 -10.78 1.34
C LYS A 31 7.21 -10.68 -0.13
N GLU A 32 6.31 -10.97 -1.06
CA GLU A 32 6.58 -10.88 -2.50
C GLU A 32 6.73 -9.43 -2.98
N LEU A 33 5.94 -8.51 -2.42
CA LEU A 33 5.93 -7.11 -2.81
C LEU A 33 7.11 -6.30 -2.23
N SER A 34 7.60 -6.67 -1.04
CA SER A 34 8.72 -6.00 -0.36
C SER A 34 9.97 -5.77 -1.24
N PRO A 35 10.53 -6.77 -1.94
CA PRO A 35 11.70 -6.54 -2.82
C PRO A 35 11.41 -5.60 -3.99
N LEU A 36 10.18 -5.58 -4.52
CA LEU A 36 9.79 -4.66 -5.59
C LEU A 36 9.76 -3.21 -5.07
N LEU A 37 9.20 -3.00 -3.88
CA LEU A 37 9.16 -1.68 -3.23
C LEU A 37 10.55 -1.14 -2.89
N ASN A 38 11.45 -2.01 -2.40
CA ASN A 38 12.84 -1.64 -2.14
C ASN A 38 13.57 -1.16 -3.39
N SER A 39 13.17 -1.64 -4.57
CA SER A 39 13.73 -1.21 -5.84
C SER A 39 13.15 0.14 -6.29
N CYS A 40 11.88 0.43 -5.97
CA CYS A 40 11.15 1.62 -6.42
C CYS A 40 11.36 2.88 -5.58
N ILE A 41 11.94 2.78 -4.37
CA ILE A 41 12.10 3.94 -3.49
C ILE A 41 13.19 4.92 -3.94
N GLN A 42 14.12 4.47 -4.81
CA GLN A 42 15.19 5.29 -5.36
C GLN A 42 15.11 5.39 -6.86
N ALA A 43 15.20 6.62 -7.37
CA ALA A 43 15.37 6.88 -8.78
C ALA A 43 16.60 6.12 -9.33
N PRO A 44 16.45 5.32 -10.41
CA PRO A 44 17.56 4.73 -11.13
C PRO A 44 18.60 5.79 -11.46
N LYS A 45 19.80 5.66 -10.90
CA LYS A 45 20.92 6.53 -11.26
C LYS A 45 21.39 6.07 -12.64
N ALA A 46 21.26 6.93 -13.65
CA ALA A 46 21.94 6.73 -14.91
C ALA A 46 23.43 6.49 -14.60
N GLY A 47 23.92 5.29 -14.90
CA GLY A 47 25.26 4.88 -14.52
C GLY A 47 26.28 5.90 -14.99
N ARG A 48 27.07 6.46 -14.06
CA ARG A 48 28.32 7.14 -14.40
C ARG A 48 29.32 6.07 -14.83
N HIS A 49 29.11 5.46 -16.00
CA HIS A 49 30.21 4.83 -16.70
C HIS A 49 31.04 5.95 -17.32
N SER A 50 32.11 6.30 -16.61
CA SER A 50 33.29 6.93 -17.19
C SER A 50 33.83 6.01 -18.28
N GLY A 51 33.38 6.23 -19.51
CA GLY A 51 33.87 5.54 -20.70
C GLY A 51 33.46 6.33 -21.94
N LYS A 52 34.42 7.02 -22.55
CA LYS A 52 34.27 7.75 -23.81
C LYS A 52 33.50 6.90 -24.85
N SER A 53 32.33 7.34 -25.28
CA SER A 53 31.97 7.29 -26.71
C SER A 53 30.72 8.11 -27.04
N SER A 54 30.90 8.97 -28.05
CA SER A 54 29.93 9.38 -29.07
C SER A 54 28.58 10.00 -28.69
N ARG A 55 28.43 11.26 -29.10
CA ARG A 55 27.20 12.07 -29.12
C ARG A 55 26.08 11.41 -29.94
N SER A 56 24.87 11.42 -29.38
CA SER A 56 23.59 11.39 -30.11
C SER A 56 22.53 12.09 -29.25
N PRO A 57 21.80 13.11 -29.75
CA PRO A 57 20.71 13.74 -29.02
C PRO A 57 19.40 13.02 -29.36
N GLY A 58 18.93 12.14 -28.47
CA GLY A 58 17.65 11.44 -28.64
C GLY A 58 17.26 10.77 -27.33
N GLY A 59 16.08 11.10 -26.80
CA GLY A 59 15.67 10.81 -25.43
C GLY A 59 15.61 9.32 -25.08
N ILE A 60 16.36 8.91 -24.05
CA ILE A 60 16.30 7.54 -23.48
C ILE A 60 16.43 7.58 -21.93
N SER A 61 16.25 8.73 -21.28
CA SER A 61 16.30 8.79 -19.81
C SER A 61 14.97 8.50 -19.12
N GLN A 62 13.86 8.23 -19.83
CA GLN A 62 12.57 7.89 -19.23
C GLN A 62 12.28 6.37 -19.16
N GLN A 63 12.88 5.56 -20.04
CA GLN A 63 12.60 4.12 -20.13
C GLN A 63 13.13 3.28 -18.95
N ALA A 64 14.19 3.72 -18.27
CA ALA A 64 14.70 3.01 -17.10
C ALA A 64 13.88 3.25 -15.82
N HIS A 65 13.13 4.37 -15.75
CA HIS A 65 12.28 4.71 -14.61
C HIS A 65 10.94 3.96 -14.63
N SER A 66 10.45 3.57 -15.82
CA SER A 66 9.17 2.86 -15.95
C SER A 66 9.23 1.42 -15.48
N SER A 67 10.37 0.74 -15.67
CA SER A 67 10.46 -0.72 -15.48
C SER A 67 10.26 -1.19 -14.03
N GLN A 68 10.67 -0.40 -13.04
CA GLN A 68 10.56 -0.77 -11.62
C GLN A 68 9.11 -0.68 -11.13
N TRP A 69 8.44 0.44 -11.40
CA TRP A 69 7.04 0.63 -11.06
C TRP A 69 6.14 -0.31 -11.87
N GLU A 70 6.47 -0.56 -13.14
CA GLU A 70 5.77 -1.53 -13.99
C GLU A 70 5.80 -2.95 -13.40
N SER A 71 6.87 -3.33 -12.68
CA SER A 71 6.91 -4.61 -11.98
C SER A 71 5.89 -4.70 -10.85
N ILE A 72 5.65 -3.59 -10.12
CA ILE A 72 4.59 -3.52 -9.11
C ILE A 72 3.22 -3.57 -9.78
N ILE A 73 3.01 -2.84 -10.89
CA ILE A 73 1.75 -2.87 -11.64
C ILE A 73 1.45 -4.29 -12.13
N THR A 74 2.44 -4.96 -12.72
CA THR A 74 2.32 -6.35 -13.19
C THR A 74 2.00 -7.31 -12.05
N PHE A 75 2.60 -7.12 -10.88
CA PHE A 75 2.27 -7.88 -9.68
C PHE A 75 0.81 -7.69 -9.27
N LEU A 76 0.33 -6.44 -9.24
CA LEU A 76 -1.06 -6.12 -8.88
C LEU A 76 -2.06 -6.69 -9.90
N ASP A 77 -1.77 -6.60 -11.20
CA ASP A 77 -2.56 -7.19 -12.27
C ASP A 77 -2.66 -8.72 -12.14
N SER A 78 -1.52 -9.37 -11.90
CA SER A 78 -1.44 -10.81 -11.67
C SER A 78 -2.25 -11.22 -10.44
N LEU A 79 -2.13 -10.48 -9.33
CA LEU A 79 -2.88 -10.73 -8.11
C LEU A 79 -4.38 -10.65 -8.36
N LEU A 80 -4.86 -9.52 -8.93
CA LEU A 80 -6.27 -9.31 -9.21
C LEU A 80 -6.81 -10.37 -10.19
N GLY A 81 -6.05 -10.69 -11.23
CA GLY A 81 -6.38 -11.75 -12.19
C GLY A 81 -6.53 -13.13 -11.53
N HIS A 82 -5.60 -13.51 -10.65
CA HIS A 82 -5.68 -14.78 -9.92
C HIS A 82 -6.88 -14.83 -8.98
N LEU A 83 -7.14 -13.77 -8.22
CA LEU A 83 -8.29 -13.73 -7.29
C LEU A 83 -9.61 -13.86 -8.04
N ARG A 84 -9.76 -13.13 -9.16
CA ARG A 84 -10.97 -13.19 -10.01
C ARG A 84 -11.14 -14.56 -10.65
N LYS A 85 -10.06 -15.16 -11.18
CA LYS A 85 -10.10 -16.51 -11.77
C LYS A 85 -10.51 -17.58 -10.77
N ASN A 86 -10.14 -17.41 -9.50
CA ASN A 86 -10.52 -18.32 -8.41
C ASN A 86 -11.86 -17.95 -7.75
N LEU A 87 -12.65 -17.06 -8.37
CA LEU A 87 -13.99 -16.67 -7.91
C LEU A 87 -14.01 -16.13 -6.47
N VAL A 88 -12.92 -15.49 -6.04
CA VAL A 88 -12.87 -14.85 -4.74
C VAL A 88 -13.89 -13.69 -4.73
N PRO A 89 -14.79 -13.62 -3.73
CA PRO A 89 -15.75 -12.52 -3.64
C PRO A 89 -15.07 -11.15 -3.63
N SER A 90 -15.63 -10.19 -4.38
CA SER A 90 -15.07 -8.84 -4.52
C SER A 90 -14.86 -8.14 -3.17
N PHE A 91 -15.67 -8.45 -2.17
CA PHE A 91 -15.47 -8.03 -0.78
C PHE A 91 -14.06 -8.35 -0.25
N PHE A 92 -13.62 -9.61 -0.35
CA PHE A 92 -12.31 -10.03 0.13
C PHE A 92 -11.19 -9.48 -0.74
N ILE A 93 -11.40 -9.43 -2.06
CA ILE A 93 -10.45 -8.81 -3.00
C ILE A 93 -10.20 -7.36 -2.57
N ARG A 94 -11.27 -6.59 -2.33
CA ARG A 94 -11.18 -5.19 -1.92
C ARG A 94 -10.43 -5.01 -0.62
N LYS A 95 -10.76 -5.81 0.41
CA LYS A 95 -10.06 -5.78 1.70
C LYS A 95 -8.56 -6.09 1.55
N LEU A 96 -8.22 -7.04 0.68
CA LEU A 96 -6.84 -7.41 0.41
C LEU A 96 -6.08 -6.32 -0.34
N ILE A 97 -6.69 -5.73 -1.38
CA ILE A 97 -6.08 -4.63 -2.13
C ILE A 97 -5.88 -3.41 -1.22
N THR A 98 -6.84 -3.04 -0.38
CA THR A 98 -6.65 -1.96 0.62
C THR A 98 -5.44 -2.23 1.51
N GLN A 99 -5.30 -3.45 2.04
CA GLN A 99 -4.14 -3.84 2.87
C GLN A 99 -2.81 -3.80 2.09
N VAL A 100 -2.81 -4.18 0.81
CA VAL A 100 -1.63 -4.06 -0.06
C VAL A 100 -1.24 -2.60 -0.23
N PHE A 101 -2.18 -1.70 -0.52
CA PHE A 101 -1.89 -0.27 -0.68
C PHE A 101 -1.44 0.40 0.63
N SER A 102 -2.02 0.01 1.76
CA SER A 102 -1.55 0.42 3.09
C SER A 102 -0.10 -0.02 3.35
N PHE A 103 0.24 -1.26 2.98
CA PHE A 103 1.61 -1.76 3.07
C PHE A 103 2.58 -1.03 2.14
N ILE A 104 2.17 -0.71 0.90
CA ILE A 104 2.97 0.13 -0.02
C ILE A 104 3.26 1.49 0.62
N ASN A 105 2.24 2.13 1.18
CA ASN A 105 2.37 3.42 1.85
C ASN A 105 3.39 3.36 3.00
N ILE A 106 3.20 2.42 3.94
CA ILE A 106 4.08 2.24 5.10
C ILE A 106 5.51 1.96 4.65
N SER A 107 5.70 1.03 3.72
CA SER A 107 7.01 0.59 3.26
C SER A 107 7.80 1.72 2.59
N LEU A 108 7.17 2.45 1.66
CA LEU A 108 7.82 3.56 0.96
C LEU A 108 8.07 4.73 1.91
N PHE A 109 7.11 5.07 2.77
CA PHE A 109 7.23 6.18 3.70
C PHE A 109 8.32 5.92 4.75
N ASN A 110 8.35 4.75 5.37
CA ASN A 110 9.38 4.38 6.32
C ASN A 110 10.77 4.35 5.65
N SER A 111 10.87 3.81 4.43
CA SER A 111 12.13 3.81 3.67
C SER A 111 12.62 5.21 3.34
N LEU A 112 11.72 6.15 3.08
CA LEU A 112 12.03 7.56 2.87
C LEU A 112 12.56 8.22 4.16
N LEU A 113 11.94 7.96 5.31
CA LEU A 113 12.35 8.53 6.60
C LEU A 113 13.66 7.98 7.17
N LEU A 114 14.07 6.79 6.71
CA LEU A 114 15.30 6.13 7.16
C LEU A 114 16.52 6.53 6.32
N ARG A 115 16.34 7.07 5.12
CA ARG A 115 17.41 7.24 4.12
C ARG A 115 17.47 8.66 3.59
N ARG A 116 18.57 9.36 3.89
CA ARG A 116 18.77 10.75 3.47
C ARG A 116 18.76 10.91 1.96
N GLU A 117 19.31 9.94 1.24
CA GLU A 117 19.37 9.92 -0.22
C GLU A 117 18.01 9.74 -0.90
N CYS A 118 16.95 9.38 -0.15
CA CYS A 118 15.58 9.33 -0.66
C CYS A 118 14.85 10.68 -0.54
N CYS A 119 15.37 11.62 0.27
CA CYS A 119 14.79 12.93 0.47
C CYS A 119 15.38 13.97 -0.48
N THR A 120 15.30 13.74 -1.79
CA THR A 120 15.73 14.72 -2.81
C THR A 120 14.58 15.18 -3.67
N PHE A 121 14.78 16.29 -4.38
CA PHE A 121 13.79 16.78 -5.34
C PHE A 121 13.56 15.75 -6.45
N SER A 122 14.65 15.24 -7.06
CA SER A 122 14.54 14.28 -8.15
C SER A 122 13.88 12.97 -7.72
N ASN A 123 14.18 12.48 -6.51
CA ASN A 123 13.56 11.27 -5.98
C ASN A 123 12.08 11.50 -5.65
N GLY A 124 11.74 12.69 -5.14
CA GLY A 124 10.35 13.10 -4.94
C GLY A 124 9.55 13.08 -6.25
N GLU A 125 10.11 13.61 -7.36
CA GLU A 125 9.47 13.54 -8.68
C GLU A 125 9.31 12.10 -9.17
N TYR A 126 10.33 11.27 -8.99
CA TYR A 126 10.31 9.87 -9.40
C TYR A 126 9.22 9.08 -8.68
N VAL A 127 9.20 9.13 -7.33
CA VAL A 127 8.19 8.41 -6.55
C VAL A 127 6.80 8.98 -6.81
N LYS A 128 6.64 10.32 -6.92
CA LYS A 128 5.36 10.94 -7.28
C LYS A 128 4.82 10.43 -8.62
N SER A 129 5.69 10.24 -9.61
CA SER A 129 5.29 9.68 -10.91
C SER A 129 4.86 8.22 -10.79
N GLY A 130 5.58 7.41 -10.00
CA GLY A 130 5.19 6.03 -9.71
C GLY A 130 3.85 5.90 -9.00
N LEU A 131 3.58 6.77 -8.01
CA LEU A 131 2.29 6.83 -7.34
C LEU A 131 1.15 7.20 -8.29
N ALA A 132 1.41 7.99 -9.34
CA ALA A 132 0.40 8.31 -10.36
C ALA A 132 0.08 7.09 -11.24
N GLU A 133 1.05 6.20 -11.51
CA GLU A 133 0.75 4.92 -12.19
C GLU A 133 -0.08 3.99 -11.29
N LEU A 134 0.20 3.95 -9.99
CA LEU A 134 -0.63 3.24 -9.03
C LEU A 134 -2.07 3.79 -8.97
N GLU A 135 -2.24 5.11 -9.04
CA GLU A 135 -3.56 5.76 -9.10
C GLU A 135 -4.35 5.30 -10.33
N LYS A 136 -3.71 5.28 -11.51
CA LYS A 136 -4.32 4.77 -12.74
C LYS A 136 -4.73 3.31 -12.60
N TRP A 137 -3.90 2.49 -11.97
CA TRP A 137 -4.21 1.08 -11.73
C TRP A 137 -5.44 0.92 -10.83
N ILE A 138 -5.55 1.69 -9.74
CA ILE A 138 -6.74 1.69 -8.87
C ILE A 138 -8.01 2.01 -9.68
N VAL A 139 -7.95 3.04 -10.52
CA VAL A 139 -9.08 3.43 -11.38
C VAL A 139 -9.45 2.30 -12.34
N ALA A 140 -8.47 1.64 -12.96
CA ALA A 140 -8.69 0.52 -13.86
C ALA A 140 -9.24 -0.73 -13.14
N ALA A 141 -8.82 -0.98 -11.90
CA ALA A 141 -9.35 -2.04 -11.05
C ALA A 141 -10.78 -1.79 -10.56
N THR A 142 -11.32 -0.58 -10.77
CA THR A 142 -12.68 -0.14 -10.43
C THR A 142 -12.99 -0.11 -8.93
N GLU A 143 -14.08 0.59 -8.57
CA GLU A 143 -14.58 0.64 -7.19
C GLU A 143 -14.93 -0.75 -6.64
N GLU A 144 -15.31 -1.70 -7.51
CA GLU A 144 -15.64 -3.07 -7.13
C GLU A 144 -14.47 -3.75 -6.40
N TYR A 145 -13.25 -3.65 -6.93
CA TYR A 145 -12.08 -4.38 -6.43
C TYR A 145 -11.08 -3.50 -5.69
N ALA A 146 -10.96 -2.22 -6.01
CA ALA A 146 -9.98 -1.35 -5.37
C ALA A 146 -10.61 -0.39 -4.34
N GLY A 147 -11.91 -0.12 -4.43
CA GLY A 147 -12.63 0.75 -3.48
C GLY A 147 -11.88 2.05 -3.16
N THR A 148 -11.65 2.32 -1.87
CA THR A 148 -10.99 3.54 -1.38
C THR A 148 -9.47 3.44 -1.28
N SER A 149 -8.83 2.42 -1.86
CA SER A 149 -7.40 2.10 -1.65
C SER A 149 -6.43 3.25 -1.96
N TRP A 150 -6.85 4.24 -2.75
CA TRP A 150 -6.06 5.45 -3.01
C TRP A 150 -5.78 6.29 -1.75
N HIS A 151 -6.69 6.26 -0.78
CA HIS A 151 -6.58 7.00 0.48
C HIS A 151 -5.50 6.40 1.39
N GLU A 152 -5.20 5.10 1.25
CA GLU A 152 -4.15 4.41 2.02
C GLU A 152 -2.76 4.97 1.72
N LEU A 153 -2.54 5.58 0.55
CA LEU A 153 -1.26 6.17 0.14
C LEU A 153 -1.02 7.58 0.69
N ASN A 154 -1.83 8.07 1.62
CA ASN A 154 -1.81 9.46 2.09
C ASN A 154 -0.43 9.92 2.64
N TYR A 155 0.27 9.12 3.45
CA TYR A 155 1.54 9.51 4.05
C TYR A 155 2.65 9.69 3.00
N ILE A 156 2.86 8.69 2.15
CA ILE A 156 3.89 8.78 1.10
C ILE A 156 3.55 9.88 0.09
N ARG A 157 2.27 10.04 -0.28
CA ARG A 157 1.81 11.10 -1.20
C ARG A 157 2.12 12.50 -0.67
N GLN A 158 1.79 12.75 0.60
CA GLN A 158 2.07 14.05 1.23
C GLN A 158 3.57 14.29 1.36
N ALA A 159 4.34 13.27 1.77
CA ALA A 159 5.80 13.38 1.87
C ALA A 159 6.47 13.74 0.54
N VAL A 160 6.17 13.01 -0.53
CA VAL A 160 6.78 13.29 -1.85
C VAL A 160 6.21 14.55 -2.48
N GLY A 161 4.94 14.86 -2.24
CA GLY A 161 4.31 16.13 -2.59
C GLY A 161 5.07 17.31 -1.99
N PHE A 162 5.43 17.24 -0.71
CA PHE A 162 6.24 18.23 -0.02
C PHE A 162 7.68 18.33 -0.57
N LEU A 163 8.32 17.19 -0.87
CA LEU A 163 9.66 17.15 -1.45
C LEU A 163 9.77 17.88 -2.79
N VAL A 164 8.71 17.89 -3.61
CA VAL A 164 8.73 18.55 -4.94
C VAL A 164 8.30 20.02 -4.94
N ILE A 165 8.01 20.63 -3.78
CA ILE A 165 7.66 22.07 -3.70
C ILE A 165 8.90 22.95 -3.90
N HIS A 166 8.94 23.80 -4.93
CA HIS A 166 10.11 24.65 -5.16
C HIS A 166 10.36 25.71 -4.07
N GLN A 167 9.30 26.28 -3.49
CA GLN A 167 9.39 27.41 -2.55
C GLN A 167 9.15 27.01 -1.09
N LYS A 168 9.67 25.85 -0.65
CA LYS A 168 9.54 25.34 0.73
C LYS A 168 9.93 26.35 1.80
N ARG A 169 10.97 27.15 1.55
CA ARG A 169 11.46 28.20 2.47
C ARG A 169 10.42 29.28 2.80
N LYS A 170 9.42 29.49 1.93
CA LYS A 170 8.36 30.49 2.13
C LYS A 170 7.14 29.96 2.88
N LYS A 171 7.08 28.66 3.15
CA LYS A 171 5.94 28.00 3.80
C LYS A 171 6.06 28.14 5.31
N SER A 172 4.98 28.51 5.98
CA SER A 172 4.92 28.53 7.45
C SER A 172 4.77 27.11 8.00
N LEU A 173 5.01 26.92 9.30
CA LEU A 173 4.81 25.63 9.95
C LEU A 173 3.32 25.21 9.87
N GLU A 174 2.42 26.17 10.08
CA GLU A 174 0.98 25.96 10.05
C GLU A 174 0.50 25.52 8.66
N GLU A 175 0.97 26.18 7.59
CA GLU A 175 0.66 25.80 6.20
C GLU A 175 1.18 24.39 5.89
N ILE A 176 2.39 24.06 6.36
CA ILE A 176 2.96 22.71 6.16
C ILE A 176 2.11 21.65 6.85
N MET A 177 1.66 21.92 8.09
CA MET A 177 0.91 20.96 8.88
C MET A 177 -0.54 20.82 8.44
N GLN A 178 -1.22 21.91 8.06
CA GLN A 178 -2.66 21.88 7.79
C GLN A 178 -2.97 21.66 6.32
N ASP A 179 -2.19 22.25 5.42
CA ASP A 179 -2.53 22.28 3.99
C ASP A 179 -1.70 21.26 3.18
N LEU A 180 -0.41 21.11 3.51
CA LEU A 180 0.50 20.27 2.72
C LEU A 180 0.59 18.83 3.24
N CYS A 181 0.71 18.66 4.55
CA CYS A 181 1.00 17.37 5.19
C CYS A 181 0.09 17.07 6.41
N PRO A 182 -1.25 17.16 6.31
CA PRO A 182 -2.15 16.94 7.44
C PRO A 182 -2.14 15.53 8.04
N ALA A 183 -1.65 14.53 7.32
CA ALA A 183 -1.49 13.17 7.86
C ALA A 183 -0.16 12.98 8.62
N LEU A 184 0.84 13.84 8.41
CA LEU A 184 2.17 13.66 9.00
C LEU A 184 2.29 14.37 10.35
N THR A 185 2.96 13.71 11.28
CA THR A 185 3.32 14.32 12.57
C THR A 185 4.44 15.35 12.40
N VAL A 186 4.55 16.29 13.33
CA VAL A 186 5.65 17.28 13.38
C VAL A 186 7.02 16.58 13.36
N ARG A 187 7.14 15.41 14.01
CA ARG A 187 8.36 14.61 14.04
C ARG A 187 8.76 14.09 12.65
N GLN A 188 7.79 13.60 11.88
CA GLN A 188 8.00 13.13 10.52
C GLN A 188 8.35 14.28 9.58
N ILE A 189 7.63 15.40 9.66
CA ILE A 189 7.90 16.59 8.85
C ILE A 189 9.31 17.14 9.14
N TYR A 190 9.68 17.24 10.42
CA TYR A 190 11.02 17.66 10.84
C TYR A 190 12.11 16.73 10.26
N ARG A 191 11.88 15.42 10.32
CA ARG A 191 12.81 14.41 9.77
C ARG A 191 12.99 14.58 8.25
N ILE A 192 11.91 14.70 7.49
CA ILE A 192 11.97 14.94 6.04
C ILE A 192 12.69 16.26 5.74
N SER A 193 12.33 17.33 6.44
CA SER A 193 12.86 18.69 6.23
C SER A 193 14.36 18.78 6.47
N THR A 194 14.87 18.07 7.49
CA THR A 194 16.29 18.07 7.85
C THR A 194 17.13 17.11 7.01
N MET A 195 16.54 16.07 6.44
CA MET A 195 17.22 15.18 5.49
C MET A 195 17.23 15.74 4.07
N TYR A 196 16.28 16.61 3.73
CA TYR A 196 16.11 17.15 2.39
C TYR A 196 17.36 17.84 1.85
N TRP A 197 17.67 17.57 0.59
CA TRP A 197 18.55 18.40 -0.22
C TRP A 197 18.11 18.39 -1.69
N ASP A 198 18.26 19.51 -2.39
CA ASP A 198 17.92 19.59 -3.81
C ASP A 198 19.13 19.24 -4.67
N ASP A 199 18.95 18.24 -5.52
CA ASP A 199 19.95 17.67 -6.43
C ASP A 199 19.77 18.09 -7.89
N LYS A 200 18.75 18.91 -8.19
CA LYS A 200 18.34 19.29 -9.55
C LYS A 200 18.26 20.80 -9.76
N TYR A 201 17.62 21.53 -8.86
CA TYR A 201 17.32 22.97 -9.03
C TYR A 201 17.98 23.88 -8.00
N GLY A 202 18.69 23.33 -7.00
CA GLY A 202 19.32 24.11 -5.93
C GLY A 202 18.32 24.82 -5.01
N THR A 203 17.05 24.38 -4.98
CA THR A 203 16.03 24.87 -4.04
C THR A 203 16.42 24.54 -2.60
N GLN A 204 15.92 25.36 -1.69
CA GLN A 204 16.20 25.23 -0.26
C GLN A 204 15.08 24.47 0.43
N SER A 205 15.43 23.83 1.56
CA SER A 205 14.44 23.28 2.48
C SER A 205 13.59 24.40 3.13
N VAL A 206 12.77 24.03 4.10
CA VAL A 206 12.03 24.99 4.95
C VAL A 206 12.99 25.95 5.68
N SER A 207 12.46 27.07 6.15
CA SER A 207 13.28 28.08 6.83
C SER A 207 13.84 27.56 8.16
N ASN A 208 14.96 28.15 8.60
CA ASN A 208 15.57 27.81 9.90
C ASN A 208 14.61 28.09 11.07
N GLU A 209 13.73 29.09 10.95
CA GLU A 209 12.69 29.37 11.95
C GLU A 209 11.71 28.20 12.07
N VAL A 210 11.23 27.67 10.95
CA VAL A 210 10.33 26.51 10.94
C VAL A 210 11.00 25.30 11.58
N VAL A 211 12.27 25.03 11.24
CA VAL A 211 13.05 23.93 11.86
C VAL A 211 13.21 24.13 13.37
N ALA A 212 13.46 25.36 13.82
CA ALA A 212 13.59 25.68 15.24
C ALA A 212 12.27 25.46 15.98
N ARG A 213 11.14 25.93 15.44
CA ARG A 213 9.81 25.71 16.04
C ARG A 213 9.45 24.22 16.11
N MET A 214 9.72 23.46 15.06
CA MET A 214 9.52 22.01 15.08
C MET A 214 10.35 21.36 16.20
N ARG A 215 11.62 21.77 16.38
CA ARG A 215 12.49 21.26 17.46
C ARG A 215 11.93 21.59 18.85
N GLU A 216 11.40 22.79 19.05
CA GLU A 216 10.78 23.18 20.32
C GLU A 216 9.56 22.31 20.65
N ILE A 217 8.70 22.04 19.66
CA ILE A 217 7.54 21.14 19.82
C ILE A 217 8.02 19.73 20.17
N LEU A 218 9.00 19.19 19.46
CA LEU A 218 9.53 17.85 19.72
C LEU A 218 10.18 17.71 21.10
N ASN A 219 10.84 18.75 21.60
CA ASN A 219 11.41 18.76 22.94
C ASN A 219 10.32 18.73 24.03
N LYS A 220 9.16 19.36 23.79
CA LYS A 220 8.00 19.29 24.68
C LYS A 220 7.32 17.92 24.60
N ASP A 221 7.12 17.39 23.40
CA ASP A 221 6.48 16.09 23.18
C ASP A 221 7.30 14.92 23.73
N ASN A 222 8.63 14.98 23.69
CA ASN A 222 9.47 13.93 24.29
C ASN A 222 9.31 13.80 25.82
N GLN A 223 8.75 14.80 26.49
CA GLN A 223 8.40 14.72 27.92
C GLN A 223 7.08 13.95 28.14
N ASN A 224 6.27 13.76 27.09
CA ASN A 224 5.03 13.00 27.09
C ASN A 224 5.25 11.60 26.47
N LEU A 225 5.16 10.53 27.27
CA LEU A 225 5.58 9.17 26.92
C LEU A 225 4.75 8.44 25.83
N THR A 226 3.79 9.07 25.15
CA THR A 226 2.73 8.35 24.44
C THR A 226 3.04 7.90 23.01
N SER A 227 4.10 8.39 22.34
CA SER A 227 4.74 7.70 21.19
C SER A 227 5.90 8.55 20.66
N ASN A 228 7.12 8.06 20.80
CA ASN A 228 8.33 8.70 20.27
C ASN A 228 8.70 8.24 18.85
N SER A 229 7.91 7.35 18.25
CA SER A 229 8.22 6.83 16.91
C SER A 229 7.94 7.88 15.83
N PHE A 230 8.79 7.88 14.79
CA PHE A 230 8.53 8.60 13.54
C PHE A 230 8.14 7.65 12.39
N LEU A 231 8.25 6.34 12.61
CA LEU A 231 7.89 5.31 11.64
C LEU A 231 6.42 4.94 11.82
N LEU A 232 5.80 4.52 10.72
CA LEU A 232 4.45 3.93 10.72
C LEU A 232 4.55 2.46 11.10
N ASP A 233 3.63 2.02 11.96
CA ASP A 233 3.47 0.63 12.35
C ASP A 233 2.60 -0.12 11.34
N ASP A 234 2.88 -1.42 11.17
CA ASP A 234 2.09 -2.30 10.30
C ASP A 234 0.91 -2.88 11.08
N ASP A 235 -0.31 -2.57 10.65
CA ASP A 235 -1.52 -3.14 11.23
C ASP A 235 -1.77 -4.55 10.67
N LEU A 236 -1.64 -5.56 11.53
CA LEU A 236 -1.85 -6.96 11.20
C LEU A 236 -3.25 -7.45 11.55
N SER A 237 -4.16 -6.56 11.96
CA SER A 237 -5.54 -6.91 12.22
C SER A 237 -6.27 -7.39 10.97
N ILE A 238 -7.34 -8.15 11.18
CA ILE A 238 -8.23 -8.55 10.08
C ILE A 238 -9.19 -7.38 9.80
N PRO A 239 -9.29 -6.92 8.55
CA PRO A 239 -10.02 -5.69 8.23
C PRO A 239 -11.53 -5.90 8.02
N PHE A 240 -12.13 -6.96 8.59
CA PHE A 240 -13.55 -7.28 8.45
C PHE A 240 -14.07 -8.09 9.65
N SER A 241 -15.36 -7.96 9.94
CA SER A 241 -16.07 -8.80 10.89
C SER A 241 -16.88 -9.91 10.20
N THR A 242 -17.51 -10.78 11.00
CA THR A 242 -18.44 -11.80 10.44
C THR A 242 -19.72 -11.14 9.92
N GLU A 243 -20.16 -10.05 10.55
CA GLU A 243 -21.32 -9.28 10.13
C GLU A 243 -21.08 -8.62 8.76
N ASP A 244 -19.87 -8.13 8.50
CA ASP A 244 -19.50 -7.57 7.20
C ASP A 244 -19.61 -8.61 6.08
N ILE A 245 -19.19 -9.86 6.35
CA ILE A 245 -19.26 -10.97 5.40
C ILE A 245 -20.72 -11.32 5.11
N ASP A 246 -21.54 -11.45 6.15
CA ASP A 246 -22.98 -11.78 6.03
C ASP A 246 -23.73 -10.70 5.22
N MET A 247 -23.31 -9.43 5.31
CA MET A 247 -23.88 -8.33 4.50
C MET A 247 -23.37 -8.31 3.06
N ALA A 248 -22.10 -8.66 2.84
CA ALA A 248 -21.45 -8.48 1.55
C ALA A 248 -21.61 -9.68 0.60
N ILE A 249 -21.76 -10.89 1.14
CA ILE A 249 -21.86 -12.12 0.35
C ILE A 249 -23.31 -12.57 0.31
N PRO A 250 -23.96 -12.58 -0.87
CA PRO A 250 -25.35 -12.98 -0.99
C PRO A 250 -25.54 -14.46 -0.62
N MET A 251 -26.69 -14.78 -0.05
CA MET A 251 -27.06 -16.18 0.20
C MET A 251 -27.09 -16.96 -1.11
N ILE A 252 -26.35 -18.07 -1.15
CA ILE A 252 -26.35 -18.97 -2.28
C ILE A 252 -27.50 -19.96 -2.09
N ASP A 253 -28.41 -20.04 -3.06
CA ASP A 253 -29.44 -21.08 -3.11
C ASP A 253 -28.79 -22.43 -3.52
N PRO A 254 -28.68 -23.40 -2.60
CA PRO A 254 -28.03 -24.68 -2.89
C PRO A 254 -28.79 -25.51 -3.92
N SER A 255 -30.10 -25.27 -4.10
CA SER A 255 -30.95 -26.05 -5.00
C SER A 255 -30.59 -25.86 -6.48
N ASN A 256 -29.90 -24.78 -6.83
CA ASN A 256 -29.50 -24.47 -8.20
C ASN A 256 -28.03 -24.85 -8.51
N ILE A 257 -27.33 -25.50 -7.59
CA ILE A 257 -25.92 -25.89 -7.78
C ILE A 257 -25.85 -27.31 -8.34
N ALA A 258 -25.39 -27.43 -9.59
CA ALA A 258 -25.11 -28.73 -10.19
C ALA A 258 -23.89 -29.38 -9.53
N ILE A 259 -23.99 -30.68 -9.20
CA ILE A 259 -22.86 -31.45 -8.65
C ILE A 259 -21.78 -31.60 -9.73
N PRO A 260 -20.53 -31.19 -9.47
CA PRO A 260 -19.41 -31.38 -10.39
C PRO A 260 -19.26 -32.85 -10.82
N GLU A 261 -19.04 -33.11 -12.11
CA GLU A 261 -18.95 -34.48 -12.64
C GLU A 261 -17.83 -35.29 -11.97
N CYS A 262 -16.71 -34.66 -11.64
CA CYS A 262 -15.58 -35.31 -10.95
C CYS A 262 -15.91 -35.86 -9.56
N LEU A 263 -17.00 -35.38 -8.92
CA LEU A 263 -17.45 -35.88 -7.62
C LEU A 263 -18.42 -37.05 -7.75
N LYS A 264 -19.03 -37.27 -8.92
CA LYS A 264 -19.95 -38.39 -9.16
C LYS A 264 -19.25 -39.74 -9.07
N ASP A 265 -17.98 -39.77 -9.49
CA ASP A 265 -17.15 -40.97 -9.49
C ASP A 265 -16.44 -41.21 -8.14
N ASN A 266 -16.55 -40.28 -7.18
CA ASN A 266 -15.88 -40.39 -5.89
C ASN A 266 -16.78 -41.13 -4.87
N PRO A 267 -16.34 -42.31 -4.36
CA PRO A 267 -17.14 -43.11 -3.42
C PRO A 267 -17.57 -42.33 -2.16
N CYS A 268 -16.71 -41.44 -1.66
CA CYS A 268 -16.99 -40.65 -0.47
C CYS A 268 -18.03 -39.54 -0.69
N ALA A 269 -18.34 -39.20 -1.95
CA ALA A 269 -19.26 -38.12 -2.32
C ALA A 269 -20.61 -38.63 -2.87
N GLN A 270 -20.81 -39.96 -2.97
CA GLN A 270 -22.04 -40.55 -3.52
C GLN A 270 -23.32 -40.14 -2.76
N PHE A 271 -23.22 -39.81 -1.46
CA PHE A 271 -24.34 -39.32 -0.67
C PHE A 271 -24.97 -38.03 -1.24
N LEU A 272 -24.18 -37.19 -1.93
CA LEU A 272 -24.66 -35.95 -2.56
C LEU A 272 -25.56 -36.25 -3.77
N VAL A 273 -25.27 -37.32 -4.50
CA VAL A 273 -26.06 -37.77 -5.66
C VAL A 273 -27.35 -38.46 -5.20
N GLN A 274 -27.32 -39.14 -4.05
CA GLN A 274 -28.49 -39.83 -3.48
C GLN A 274 -29.54 -38.86 -2.92
N LEU A 275 -29.14 -37.68 -2.43
CA LEU A 275 -30.03 -36.66 -1.87
C LEU A 275 -30.84 -35.89 -2.93
N GLN A 276 -30.54 -36.06 -4.23
CA GLN A 276 -31.26 -35.42 -5.34
C GLN A 276 -32.37 -36.29 -5.96
N LYS A 277 -32.57 -37.53 -5.47
CA LYS A 277 -33.68 -38.41 -5.87
C LYS A 277 -34.83 -38.34 -4.87
#